data_AF-A0A932PAN4-F1
#
_entry.id   AF-A0A932PAN4-F1
#
_cell.length_a   1.000
_cell.length_b   1.000
_cell.length_c   1.000
_cell.angle_alpha   90.00
_cell.angle_beta   90.00
_cell.angle_gamma   90.00
#
_symmetry.space_group_name_H-M   'P 1'
#
loop_
_entity.id
_entity.type
_entity.pdbx_description
1 polymer ?
#
loop_
_entity_poly.entity_id
_entity_poly.type
_entity_poly.pdbx_seq_one_letter_code
_entity_poly.pdbx_strand_id
1 'polypeptide(L)'
;MRISLGWHFLYQGIWKVEEGDFSSAGFLKQAKGPLAGWYHGLIPDYAGRERLELDPAADPNERAKKGAQGRWKQRWQEHLNQAAATYQFDKAQQAEAQQVLNRYGLQLDYFFEANREDLLDYFHQLDRLEADRASESADMPYQQERNWEKQKKLEGQVAPWLAEVESLDEGFRQDLTGLIKPDQRALQTPEGFLSQANVDTLIVCSNLAIGACLIAGLFTRFAAFSGGLFLLSIVLAQPEWPTIYPPAPAAAGRSLIVNKEFIEMMALFALAATPVGRWGGLDFFVHHVLASLFGKRGNHEPVT
;
A
#
# COMPACT_ATOMS: atom_id res chain seq x y z
N MET A 1 -4.60 4.80 -29.14
CA MET A 1 -5.30 4.20 -27.98
C MET A 1 -4.46 3.13 -27.29
N ARG A 2 -4.20 1.95 -27.89
CA ARG A 2 -3.35 0.89 -27.28
C ARG A 2 -2.01 1.42 -26.75
N ILE A 3 -1.23 2.06 -27.61
CA ILE A 3 0.09 2.61 -27.27
C ILE A 3 -0.04 3.70 -26.20
N SER A 4 -1.03 4.58 -26.29
CA SER A 4 -1.27 5.66 -25.33
C SER A 4 -1.59 5.12 -23.93
N LEU A 5 -2.47 4.12 -23.83
CA LEU A 5 -2.80 3.45 -22.56
C LEU A 5 -1.58 2.68 -22.03
N GLY A 6 -0.86 1.99 -22.90
CA GLY A 6 0.38 1.29 -22.53
C GLY A 6 1.46 2.25 -22.00
N TRP A 7 1.59 3.43 -22.60
CA TRP A 7 2.49 4.47 -22.13
C TRP A 7 2.12 4.96 -20.74
N HIS A 8 0.83 5.17 -20.47
CA HIS A 8 0.38 5.59 -19.14
C HIS A 8 0.76 4.57 -18.05
N PHE A 9 0.47 3.28 -18.26
CA PHE A 9 0.84 2.21 -17.32
C PHE A 9 2.36 2.06 -17.16
N LEU A 10 3.10 2.11 -18.26
CA LEU A 10 4.55 1.98 -18.23
C LEU A 10 5.18 3.15 -17.46
N TYR A 11 4.75 4.38 -17.73
CA TYR A 11 5.24 5.57 -17.05
C TYR A 11 4.91 5.53 -15.56
N GLN A 12 3.69 5.12 -15.20
CA GLN A 12 3.31 4.91 -13.80
C GLN A 12 4.16 3.85 -13.09
N GLY A 13 4.64 2.83 -13.80
CA GLY A 13 5.55 1.83 -13.25
C GLY A 13 6.95 2.39 -13.06
N ILE A 14 7.50 3.07 -14.07
CA ILE A 14 8.84 3.69 -14.03
C ILE A 14 8.94 4.68 -12.88
N TRP A 15 7.96 5.58 -12.75
CA TRP A 15 7.94 6.58 -11.68
C TRP A 15 7.98 5.93 -10.28
N LYS A 16 7.27 4.83 -10.07
CA LYS A 16 7.29 4.09 -8.78
C LYS A 16 8.63 3.41 -8.51
N VAL A 17 9.35 2.98 -9.55
CA VAL A 17 10.71 2.43 -9.42
C VAL A 17 11.69 3.55 -9.05
N GLU A 18 11.57 4.71 -9.69
CA GLU A 18 12.45 5.86 -9.44
C GLU A 18 12.28 6.43 -8.03
N GLU A 19 11.07 6.41 -7.47
CA GLU A 19 10.80 6.92 -6.14
C GLU A 19 11.31 5.99 -5.01
N GLY A 20 11.53 4.70 -5.29
CA GLY A 20 12.17 3.74 -4.37
C GLY A 20 11.33 3.29 -3.16
N ASP A 21 10.46 4.17 -2.64
CA ASP A 21 9.66 3.97 -1.42
C ASP A 21 8.14 3.91 -1.70
N PHE A 22 7.74 3.43 -2.89
CA PHE A 22 6.32 3.33 -3.24
C PHE A 22 5.58 2.40 -2.26
N SER A 23 4.47 2.90 -1.69
CA SER A 23 3.54 2.10 -0.90
C SER A 23 2.09 2.36 -1.31
N SER A 24 1.30 1.29 -1.49
CA SER A 24 -0.14 1.42 -1.74
C SER A 24 -0.94 1.89 -0.52
N ALA A 25 -0.34 1.91 0.67
CA ALA A 25 -1.04 2.24 1.91
C ALA A 25 -1.72 3.62 1.85
N GLY A 26 -1.03 4.65 1.34
CA GLY A 26 -1.57 6.01 1.23
C GLY A 26 -2.79 6.11 0.31
N PHE A 27 -2.86 5.27 -0.72
CA PHE A 27 -4.01 5.18 -1.62
C PHE A 27 -5.20 4.51 -0.91
N LEU A 28 -4.95 3.38 -0.24
CA LEU A 28 -5.97 2.66 0.53
C LEU A 28 -6.54 3.53 1.66
N LYS A 29 -5.71 4.37 2.28
CA LYS A 29 -6.13 5.31 3.34
C LYS A 29 -7.19 6.31 2.88
N GLN A 30 -7.23 6.59 1.58
CA GLN A 30 -8.14 7.58 0.99
C GLN A 30 -9.37 6.91 0.38
N ALA A 31 -9.59 5.61 0.61
CA ALA A 31 -10.73 4.89 0.10
C ALA A 31 -12.05 5.50 0.60
N LYS A 32 -13.05 5.60 -0.28
CA LYS A 32 -14.36 6.19 0.02
C LYS A 32 -15.48 5.36 -0.59
N GLY A 33 -16.71 5.59 -0.12
CA GLY A 33 -17.88 4.85 -0.60
C GLY A 33 -18.12 3.51 0.10
N PRO A 34 -18.96 2.63 -0.47
CA PRO A 34 -19.50 1.46 0.23
C PRO A 34 -18.44 0.41 0.60
N LEU A 35 -17.29 0.40 -0.11
CA LEU A 35 -16.19 -0.52 0.16
C LEU A 35 -15.09 0.09 1.05
N ALA A 36 -15.24 1.34 1.49
CA ALA A 36 -14.21 2.02 2.28
C ALA A 36 -13.85 1.25 3.56
N GLY A 37 -14.84 0.70 4.26
CA GLY A 37 -14.60 -0.12 5.46
C GLY A 37 -13.75 -1.37 5.19
N TRP A 38 -13.95 -2.02 4.03
CA TRP A 38 -13.12 -3.17 3.63
C TRP A 38 -11.68 -2.74 3.36
N TYR A 39 -11.48 -1.67 2.60
CA TYR A 39 -10.15 -1.14 2.28
C TYR A 39 -9.41 -0.62 3.52
N HIS A 40 -10.08 0.11 4.41
CA HIS A 40 -9.49 0.57 5.67
C HIS A 40 -9.12 -0.61 6.59
N GLY A 41 -9.91 -1.69 6.57
CA GLY A 41 -9.60 -2.92 7.31
C GLY A 41 -8.37 -3.67 6.79
N LEU A 42 -7.90 -3.39 5.56
CA LEU A 42 -6.65 -3.93 5.03
C LEU A 42 -5.42 -3.15 5.51
N ILE A 43 -5.59 -1.98 6.12
CA ILE A 43 -4.51 -1.12 6.59
C ILE A 43 -4.30 -1.38 8.08
N PRO A 44 -3.20 -2.03 8.48
CA PRO A 44 -2.89 -2.20 9.89
C PRO A 44 -2.70 -0.83 10.54
N ASP A 45 -3.46 -0.58 11.61
CA ASP A 45 -3.34 0.61 12.44
C ASP A 45 -3.52 1.96 11.72
N TYR A 46 -4.64 2.13 11.00
CA TYR A 46 -4.97 3.36 10.27
C TYR A 46 -4.87 4.64 11.12
N ALA A 47 -5.39 4.60 12.34
CA ALA A 47 -5.47 5.74 13.25
C ALA A 47 -4.25 5.85 14.19
N GLY A 48 -3.26 4.96 14.06
CA GLY A 48 -2.10 4.96 14.94
C GLY A 48 -2.39 4.50 16.37
N ARG A 49 -3.55 3.90 16.67
CA ARG A 49 -3.87 3.42 18.03
C ARG A 49 -2.87 2.36 18.48
N GLU A 50 -2.55 1.39 17.64
CA GLU A 50 -1.59 0.35 18.01
C GLU A 50 -0.18 0.94 18.27
N ARG A 51 0.24 1.91 17.46
CA ARG A 51 1.59 2.49 17.49
C ARG A 51 1.78 3.68 18.42
N LEU A 52 0.71 4.40 18.77
CA LEU A 52 0.77 5.66 19.52
C LEU A 52 -0.14 5.72 20.75
N GLU A 53 -1.11 4.80 20.92
CA GLU A 53 -2.05 4.87 22.04
C GLU A 53 -1.34 4.66 23.39
N LEU A 54 -1.42 5.71 24.20
CA LEU A 54 -1.00 5.73 25.59
C LEU A 54 -2.05 5.03 26.45
N ASP A 55 -1.64 4.28 27.47
CA ASP A 55 -2.57 3.79 28.48
C ASP A 55 -2.98 4.97 29.38
N PRO A 56 -4.24 5.46 29.32
CA PRO A 56 -4.65 6.64 30.09
C PRO A 56 -4.79 6.36 31.58
N ALA A 57 -4.91 5.08 31.99
CA ALA A 57 -5.23 4.66 33.36
C ALA A 57 -4.03 4.09 34.13
N ALA A 58 -2.92 3.77 33.47
CA ALA A 58 -1.76 3.20 34.14
C ALA A 58 -0.96 4.24 34.96
N ASP A 59 -0.28 3.79 36.01
CA ASP A 59 0.81 4.52 36.69
C ASP A 59 1.92 4.88 35.68
N PRO A 60 2.63 6.03 35.78
CA PRO A 60 3.81 6.32 34.95
C PRO A 60 4.72 5.11 34.63
N ASN A 61 4.97 4.24 35.60
CA ASN A 61 5.79 3.03 35.42
C ASN A 61 5.04 1.84 34.78
N GLU A 62 3.71 1.77 34.88
CA GLU A 62 2.91 0.75 34.19
C GLU A 62 2.54 1.17 32.75
N ARG A 63 2.48 2.47 32.47
CA ARG A 63 2.21 3.02 31.11
C ARG A 63 3.24 2.55 30.11
N ALA A 64 4.52 2.64 30.49
CA ALA A 64 5.62 2.15 29.67
C ALA A 64 5.58 0.64 29.39
N LYS A 65 4.76 -0.13 30.13
CA LYS A 65 4.59 -1.58 29.96
C LYS A 65 3.36 -1.95 29.14
N LYS A 66 2.25 -1.22 29.28
CA LYS A 66 0.95 -1.55 28.65
C LYS A 66 0.58 -0.65 27.46
N GLY A 67 1.10 0.57 27.40
CA GLY A 67 0.91 1.50 26.28
C GLY A 67 1.76 1.15 25.06
N ALA A 68 1.66 1.97 24.01
CA ALA A 68 2.42 1.82 22.77
C ALA A 68 3.93 1.66 22.99
N GLN A 69 4.50 2.40 23.95
CA GLN A 69 5.92 2.30 24.35
C GLN A 69 6.33 0.86 24.70
N GLY A 70 5.49 0.17 25.48
CA GLY A 70 5.74 -1.21 25.91
C GLY A 70 5.65 -2.18 24.74
N ARG A 71 4.63 -2.02 23.89
CA ARG A 71 4.45 -2.82 22.68
C ARG A 71 5.64 -2.68 21.72
N TRP A 72 6.12 -1.46 21.50
CA TRP A 72 7.31 -1.19 20.69
C TRP A 72 8.57 -1.84 21.28
N LYS A 73 8.84 -1.64 22.57
CA LYS A 73 9.98 -2.25 23.25
C LYS A 73 9.94 -3.77 23.18
N GLN A 74 8.76 -4.36 23.37
CA GLN A 74 8.58 -5.80 23.21
C GLN A 74 8.85 -6.25 21.78
N ARG A 75 8.27 -5.59 20.78
CA ARG A 75 8.47 -5.88 19.35
C ARG A 75 9.94 -5.79 18.95
N TRP A 76 10.65 -4.75 19.39
CA TRP A 76 12.09 -4.61 19.16
C TRP A 76 12.91 -5.69 19.85
N GLN A 77 12.55 -6.06 21.08
CA GLN A 77 13.20 -7.17 21.78
C GLN A 77 12.99 -8.50 21.05
N GLU A 78 11.77 -8.77 20.58
CA GLU A 78 11.47 -9.96 19.77
C GLU A 78 12.25 -9.96 18.45
N HIS A 79 12.33 -8.81 17.77
CA HIS A 79 13.10 -8.68 16.53
C HIS A 79 14.60 -8.91 16.75
N LEU A 80 15.17 -8.35 17.83
CA LEU A 80 16.55 -8.63 18.25
C LEU A 80 16.75 -10.11 18.50
N ASN A 81 15.84 -10.75 19.26
CA ASN A 81 15.93 -12.18 19.57
C ASN A 81 15.87 -13.04 18.29
N GLN A 82 14.99 -12.69 17.34
CA GLN A 82 14.89 -13.34 16.04
C GLN A 82 16.16 -13.14 15.20
N ALA A 83 16.70 -11.92 15.14
CA ALA A 83 17.94 -11.62 14.45
C ALA A 83 19.12 -12.39 15.06
N ALA A 84 19.23 -12.41 16.39
CA ALA A 84 20.26 -13.14 17.11
C ALA A 84 20.18 -14.66 16.84
N ALA A 85 18.97 -15.22 16.76
CA ALA A 85 18.76 -16.63 16.43
C ALA A 85 19.07 -16.95 14.95
N THR A 86 18.69 -16.05 14.03
CA THR A 86 18.83 -16.25 12.58
C THR A 86 20.29 -16.09 12.13
N TYR A 87 20.94 -15.03 12.58
CA TYR A 87 22.31 -14.68 12.20
C TYR A 87 23.38 -15.19 13.18
N GLN A 88 22.97 -15.90 14.23
CA GLN A 88 23.84 -16.49 15.25
C GLN A 88 24.80 -15.46 15.86
N PHE A 89 24.22 -14.44 16.50
CA PHE A 89 25.00 -13.35 17.10
C PHE A 89 25.99 -13.87 18.16
N ASP A 90 27.24 -13.40 18.07
CA ASP A 90 28.24 -13.64 19.11
C ASP A 90 27.97 -12.78 20.37
N LYS A 91 28.72 -13.02 21.44
CA LYS A 91 28.53 -12.27 22.72
C LYS A 91 28.75 -10.77 22.57
N ALA A 92 29.63 -10.34 21.66
CA ALA A 92 29.89 -8.92 21.43
C ALA A 92 28.73 -8.30 20.63
N GLN A 93 28.29 -8.95 19.56
CA GLN A 93 27.11 -8.56 18.78
C GLN A 93 25.85 -8.49 19.65
N GLN A 94 25.66 -9.45 20.57
CA GLN A 94 24.52 -9.45 21.47
C GLN A 94 24.57 -8.30 22.49
N ALA A 95 25.75 -7.97 23.02
CA ALA A 95 25.92 -6.84 23.92
C ALA A 95 25.67 -5.50 23.20
N GLU A 96 26.17 -5.36 21.97
CA GLU A 96 25.98 -4.17 21.14
C GLU A 96 24.51 -4.02 20.69
N ALA A 97 23.86 -5.11 20.27
CA ALA A 97 22.43 -5.13 19.94
C ALA A 97 21.57 -4.68 21.13
N GLN A 98 21.92 -5.09 22.35
CA GLN A 98 21.21 -4.65 23.56
C GLN A 98 21.42 -3.15 23.83
N GLN A 99 22.60 -2.61 23.55
CA GLN A 99 22.86 -1.16 23.64
C GLN A 99 22.02 -0.39 22.61
N VAL A 100 21.93 -0.89 21.38
CA VAL A 100 21.07 -0.33 20.33
C VAL A 100 19.61 -0.30 20.79
N LEU A 101 19.09 -1.42 21.31
CA LEU A 101 17.72 -1.50 21.85
C LEU A 101 17.49 -0.49 22.98
N ASN A 102 18.43 -0.38 23.93
CA ASN A 102 18.30 0.56 25.03
C ASN A 102 18.30 2.02 24.56
N ARG A 103 19.16 2.36 23.59
CA ARG A 103 19.25 3.72 23.03
C ARG A 103 17.96 4.12 22.33
N TYR A 104 17.44 3.28 21.43
CA TYR A 104 16.18 3.54 20.74
C TYR A 104 15.00 3.51 21.71
N GLY A 105 15.02 2.65 22.73
CA GLY A 105 14.03 2.64 23.81
C GLY A 105 13.95 3.96 24.57
N LEU A 106 15.08 4.60 24.85
CA LEU A 106 15.13 5.92 25.49
C LEU A 106 14.63 7.04 24.57
N GLN A 107 14.98 7.00 23.28
CA GLN A 107 14.48 7.96 22.30
C GLN A 107 12.95 7.86 22.16
N LEU A 108 12.44 6.64 22.13
CA LEU A 108 11.00 6.38 22.10
C LEU A 108 10.30 6.91 23.36
N ASP A 109 10.87 6.65 24.55
CA ASP A 109 10.32 7.18 25.80
C ASP A 109 10.29 8.71 25.79
N TYR A 110 11.37 9.35 25.34
CA TYR A 110 11.44 10.80 25.21
C TYR A 110 10.38 11.35 24.24
N PHE A 111 10.22 10.71 23.08
CA PHE A 111 9.20 11.08 22.09
C PHE A 111 7.79 11.07 22.70
N PHE A 112 7.42 9.98 23.38
CA PHE A 112 6.09 9.86 23.97
C PHE A 112 5.87 10.81 25.14
N GLU A 113 6.91 11.09 25.94
CA GLU A 113 6.80 12.06 27.04
C GLU A 113 6.68 13.49 26.50
N ALA A 114 7.46 13.85 25.48
CA ALA A 114 7.43 15.16 24.85
C ALA A 114 6.09 15.46 24.15
N ASN A 115 5.46 14.46 23.55
CA ASN A 115 4.19 14.59 22.82
C ASN A 115 2.96 14.15 23.65
N ARG A 116 3.12 13.92 24.96
CA ARG A 116 2.12 13.24 25.79
C ARG A 116 0.76 13.93 25.78
N GLU A 117 0.73 15.23 26.05
CA GLU A 117 -0.52 15.99 26.16
C GLU A 117 -1.25 16.02 24.80
N ASP A 118 -0.50 16.22 23.72
CA ASP A 118 -1.04 16.29 22.37
C ASP A 118 -1.57 14.92 21.90
N LEU A 119 -0.88 13.82 22.23
CA LEU A 119 -1.34 12.47 21.92
C LEU A 119 -2.64 12.13 22.68
N LEU A 120 -2.75 12.50 23.96
CA LEU A 120 -3.98 12.30 24.72
C LEU A 120 -5.14 13.11 24.16
N ASP A 121 -4.91 14.38 23.82
CA ASP A 121 -5.96 15.20 23.20
C ASP A 121 -6.35 14.66 21.82
N TYR A 122 -5.39 14.19 21.02
CA TYR A 122 -5.63 13.53 19.74
C TYR A 122 -6.58 12.33 19.89
N PHE A 123 -6.29 11.39 20.79
CA PHE A 123 -7.14 10.22 20.99
C PHE A 123 -8.53 10.62 21.54
N HIS A 124 -8.62 11.61 22.42
CA HIS A 124 -9.90 12.16 22.86
C HIS A 124 -10.70 12.82 21.73
N GLN A 125 -10.04 13.48 20.77
CA GLN A 125 -10.70 14.04 19.59
C GLN A 125 -11.15 12.94 18.62
N LEU A 126 -10.37 11.86 18.51
CA LEU A 126 -10.67 10.69 17.70
C LEU A 126 -11.89 9.93 18.25
N ASP A 127 -11.93 9.65 19.56
CA ASP A 127 -13.09 9.02 20.21
C ASP A 127 -14.36 9.85 20.03
N ARG A 128 -14.24 11.18 20.13
CA ARG A 128 -15.35 12.11 19.83
C ARG A 128 -15.81 12.01 18.38
N LEU A 129 -14.88 11.93 17.42
CA LEU A 129 -15.23 11.76 16.00
C LEU A 129 -15.91 10.41 15.73
N GLU A 130 -15.45 9.34 16.36
CA GLU A 130 -16.10 8.03 16.27
C GLU A 130 -17.53 8.05 16.83
N ALA A 131 -17.73 8.70 17.98
CA ALA A 131 -19.06 8.90 18.55
C ALA A 131 -19.95 9.78 17.66
N ASP A 132 -19.42 10.87 17.09
CA ASP A 132 -20.15 11.75 16.16
C ASP A 132 -20.62 10.96 14.92
N ARG A 133 -19.79 10.04 14.41
CA ARG A 133 -20.11 9.15 13.26
C ARG A 133 -21.11 8.06 13.58
N ALA A 134 -21.20 7.65 14.84
CA ALA A 134 -22.18 6.67 15.31
C ALA A 134 -23.53 7.30 15.66
N SER A 135 -23.65 8.63 15.61
CA SER A 135 -24.89 9.34 15.96
C SER A 135 -25.97 9.23 14.88
N GLU A 136 -27.25 9.38 15.27
CA GLU A 136 -28.38 9.38 14.32
C GLU A 136 -28.28 10.50 13.26
N SER A 137 -27.55 11.58 13.56
CA SER A 137 -27.34 12.71 12.65
C SER A 137 -26.13 12.55 11.72
N ALA A 138 -25.40 11.44 11.78
CA ALA A 138 -24.15 11.25 11.04
C ALA A 138 -24.31 11.39 9.52
N ASP A 139 -25.47 10.98 8.99
CA ASP A 139 -25.77 11.03 7.55
C ASP A 139 -26.16 12.42 7.04
N MET A 140 -26.32 13.41 7.92
CA MET A 140 -26.67 14.78 7.49
C MET A 140 -25.51 15.42 6.72
N PRO A 141 -25.74 16.06 5.55
CA PRO A 141 -24.65 16.56 4.71
C PRO A 141 -23.63 17.46 5.42
N TYR A 142 -24.10 18.36 6.30
CA TYR A 142 -23.22 19.25 7.08
C TYR A 142 -22.41 18.49 8.15
N GLN A 143 -22.94 17.38 8.69
CA GLN A 143 -22.21 16.53 9.63
C GLN A 143 -21.14 15.70 8.90
N GLN A 144 -21.44 15.22 7.69
CA GLN A 144 -20.46 14.50 6.87
C GLN A 144 -19.26 15.40 6.54
N GLU A 145 -19.51 16.65 6.13
CA GLU A 145 -18.47 17.65 5.88
C GLU A 145 -17.62 17.92 7.13
N ARG A 146 -18.27 18.21 8.26
CA ARG A 146 -17.58 18.46 9.53
C ARG A 146 -16.76 17.26 9.99
N ASN A 147 -17.30 16.05 9.89
CA ASN A 147 -16.63 14.82 10.31
C ASN A 147 -15.44 14.48 9.41
N TRP A 148 -15.52 14.83 8.13
CA TRP A 148 -14.40 14.70 7.20
C TRP A 148 -13.31 15.73 7.44
N GLU A 149 -13.66 17.01 7.59
CA GLU A 149 -12.68 18.06 7.90
C GLU A 149 -11.93 17.74 9.20
N LYS A 150 -12.67 17.29 10.22
CA LYS A 150 -12.10 16.83 11.49
C LYS A 150 -11.20 15.61 11.28
N GLN A 151 -11.61 14.63 10.48
CA GLN A 151 -10.76 13.49 10.13
C GLN A 151 -9.46 13.94 9.43
N LYS A 152 -9.54 14.79 8.41
CA LYS A 152 -8.36 15.28 7.68
C LYS A 152 -7.41 16.06 8.57
N LYS A 153 -7.95 16.85 9.49
CA LYS A 153 -7.16 17.55 10.51
C LYS A 153 -6.42 16.56 11.40
N LEU A 154 -7.12 15.54 11.93
CA LEU A 154 -6.53 14.51 12.79
C LEU A 154 -5.47 13.69 12.04
N GLU A 155 -5.71 13.35 10.77
CA GLU A 155 -4.72 12.70 9.90
C GLU A 155 -3.46 13.54 9.74
N GLY A 156 -3.61 14.85 9.50
CA GLY A 156 -2.48 15.77 9.40
C GLY A 156 -1.71 15.92 10.70
N GLN A 157 -2.39 15.83 11.86
CA GLN A 157 -1.76 15.89 13.19
C GLN A 157 -0.97 14.62 13.52
N VAL A 158 -1.52 13.44 13.21
CA VAL A 158 -0.89 12.16 13.56
C VAL A 158 0.22 11.75 12.59
N ALA A 159 0.17 12.21 11.35
CA ALA A 159 1.16 11.88 10.32
C ALA A 159 2.63 12.11 10.73
N PRO A 160 3.03 13.30 11.25
CA PRO A 160 4.41 13.52 11.69
C PRO A 160 4.83 12.61 12.85
N TRP A 161 3.94 12.34 13.80
CA TRP A 161 4.21 11.43 14.93
C TRP A 161 4.42 9.99 14.46
N LEU A 162 3.59 9.51 13.53
CA LEU A 162 3.77 8.20 12.92
C LEU A 162 5.09 8.12 12.16
N ALA A 163 5.42 9.14 11.37
CA ALA A 163 6.67 9.19 10.62
C ALA A 163 7.89 9.18 11.57
N GLU A 164 7.82 9.88 12.71
CA GLU A 164 8.89 9.89 13.70
C GLU A 164 9.08 8.50 14.34
N VAL A 165 8.00 7.84 14.78
CA VAL A 165 8.07 6.49 15.34
C VAL A 165 8.53 5.46 14.30
N GLU A 166 8.07 5.57 13.06
CA GLU A 166 8.55 4.74 11.94
C GLU A 166 10.04 4.97 11.67
N SER A 167 10.52 6.21 11.78
CA SER A 167 11.95 6.51 11.63
C SER A 167 12.80 5.91 12.76
N LEU A 168 12.28 5.85 13.99
CA LEU A 168 12.94 5.18 15.12
C LEU A 168 13.00 3.67 14.89
N ASP A 169 11.92 3.06 14.40
CA ASP A 169 11.90 1.63 14.06
C ASP A 169 12.85 1.28 12.91
N GLU A 170 12.85 2.09 11.85
CA GLU A 170 13.77 1.91 10.72
C GLU A 170 15.22 2.07 11.18
N GLY A 171 15.54 3.11 11.95
CA GLY A 171 16.87 3.30 12.51
C GLY A 171 17.32 2.11 13.37
N PHE A 172 16.43 1.61 14.22
CA PHE A 172 16.69 0.41 15.02
C PHE A 172 17.00 -0.81 14.15
N ARG A 173 16.20 -1.06 13.10
CA ARG A 173 16.41 -2.17 12.17
C ARG A 173 17.70 -2.02 11.37
N GLN A 174 18.03 -0.81 10.92
CA GLN A 174 19.27 -0.53 10.20
C GLN A 174 20.50 -0.75 11.07
N ASP A 175 20.49 -0.24 12.30
CA ASP A 175 21.61 -0.41 13.22
C ASP A 175 21.79 -1.88 13.63
N LEU A 176 20.70 -2.62 13.86
CA LEU A 176 20.78 -4.07 14.06
C LEU A 176 21.36 -4.80 12.84
N THR A 177 20.93 -4.40 11.63
CA THR A 177 21.45 -4.99 10.38
C THR A 177 22.92 -4.66 10.18
N GLY A 178 23.37 -3.48 10.64
CA GLY A 178 24.77 -3.06 10.66
C GLY A 178 25.67 -3.96 11.49
N LEU A 179 25.13 -4.64 12.50
CA LEU A 179 25.86 -5.62 13.32
C LEU A 179 26.09 -6.95 12.60
N ILE A 180 25.34 -7.25 11.54
CA ILE A 180 25.41 -8.52 10.81
C ILE A 180 26.65 -8.52 9.91
N LYS A 181 27.55 -9.49 10.15
CA LYS A 181 28.75 -9.66 9.34
C LYS A 181 28.40 -10.15 7.91
N PRO A 182 29.22 -9.86 6.89
CA PRO A 182 28.91 -10.22 5.50
C PRO A 182 28.69 -11.72 5.28
N ASP A 183 29.40 -12.58 6.01
CA ASP A 183 29.27 -14.03 6.01
C ASP A 183 27.95 -14.52 6.65
N GLN A 184 27.44 -13.81 7.66
CA GLN A 184 26.17 -14.13 8.32
C GLN A 184 24.96 -13.80 7.45
N ARG A 185 25.06 -12.85 6.50
CA ARG A 185 23.94 -12.46 5.61
C ARG A 185 23.41 -13.61 4.76
N ALA A 186 24.24 -14.61 4.48
CA ALA A 186 23.83 -15.82 3.75
C ALA A 186 22.81 -16.68 4.52
N LEU A 187 22.63 -16.45 5.83
CA LEU A 187 21.68 -17.16 6.70
C LEU A 187 20.26 -16.58 6.65
N GLN A 188 20.03 -15.49 5.91
CA GLN A 188 18.72 -14.84 5.82
C GLN A 188 17.67 -15.80 5.25
N THR A 189 16.52 -15.92 5.94
CA THR A 189 15.39 -16.68 5.40
C THR A 189 14.67 -15.88 4.31
N PRO A 190 14.28 -16.51 3.20
CA PRO A 190 13.54 -15.83 2.14
C PRO A 190 12.22 -15.27 2.68
N GLU A 191 11.89 -14.03 2.31
CA GLU A 191 10.64 -13.40 2.72
C GLU A 191 9.43 -14.20 2.22
N GLY A 192 8.35 -14.18 3.01
CA GLY A 192 7.09 -14.80 2.62
C GLY A 192 6.44 -14.10 1.42
N PHE A 193 5.81 -14.87 0.53
CA PHE A 193 5.21 -14.39 -0.72
C PHE A 193 4.23 -13.20 -0.55
N LEU A 194 3.57 -13.08 0.61
CA LEU A 194 2.60 -12.03 0.92
C LEU A 194 3.16 -10.90 1.80
N SER A 195 4.49 -10.75 1.90
CA SER A 195 5.08 -9.58 2.58
C SER A 195 4.68 -8.28 1.87
N GLN A 196 4.60 -7.18 2.63
CA GLN A 196 4.29 -5.84 2.09
C GLN A 196 5.22 -5.49 0.92
N ALA A 197 6.52 -5.76 1.06
CA ALA A 197 7.51 -5.55 0.00
C ALA A 197 7.20 -6.35 -1.28
N ASN A 198 6.75 -7.60 -1.15
CA ASN A 198 6.36 -8.41 -2.30
C ASN A 198 5.09 -7.90 -2.98
N VAL A 199 4.12 -7.36 -2.22
CA VAL A 199 2.91 -6.74 -2.77
C VAL A 199 3.23 -5.46 -3.53
N ASP A 200 4.04 -4.57 -2.94
CA ASP A 200 4.45 -3.31 -3.57
C ASP A 200 5.28 -3.60 -4.85
N THR A 201 6.20 -4.57 -4.78
CA THR A 201 6.96 -5.05 -5.95
C THR A 201 6.03 -5.61 -7.03
N LEU A 202 5.02 -6.41 -6.66
CA LEU A 202 4.05 -6.97 -7.60
C LEU A 202 3.27 -5.87 -8.32
N ILE A 203 2.83 -4.83 -7.61
CA ILE A 203 2.12 -3.69 -8.20
C ILE A 203 3.00 -2.97 -9.23
N VAL A 204 4.26 -2.72 -8.88
CA VAL A 204 5.23 -2.06 -9.77
C VAL A 204 5.49 -2.92 -11.02
N CYS A 205 5.81 -4.20 -10.83
CA CYS A 205 6.06 -5.13 -11.93
C CYS A 205 4.84 -5.30 -12.83
N SER A 206 3.63 -5.34 -12.25
CA SER A 206 2.38 -5.47 -13.01
C SER A 206 2.16 -4.26 -13.91
N ASN A 207 2.37 -3.04 -13.41
CA ASN A 207 2.22 -1.81 -14.20
C ASN A 207 3.21 -1.76 -15.37
N LEU A 208 4.48 -2.09 -15.11
CA LEU A 208 5.51 -2.16 -16.14
C LEU A 208 5.18 -3.22 -17.21
N ALA A 209 4.80 -4.43 -16.78
CA ALA A 209 4.49 -5.53 -17.67
C ALA A 209 3.27 -5.24 -18.55
N ILE A 210 2.18 -4.74 -17.97
CA ILE A 210 0.96 -4.36 -18.70
C ILE A 210 1.28 -3.24 -19.70
N GLY A 211 1.99 -2.21 -19.27
CA GLY A 211 2.39 -1.08 -20.13
C GLY A 211 3.23 -1.52 -21.32
N ALA A 212 4.28 -2.31 -21.08
CA ALA A 212 5.15 -2.84 -22.12
C ALA A 212 4.40 -3.76 -23.10
N CYS A 213 3.55 -4.67 -22.59
CA CYS A 213 2.72 -5.57 -23.39
C CYS A 213 1.77 -4.79 -24.31
N LEU A 214 1.12 -3.73 -23.81
CA LEU A 214 0.24 -2.88 -24.60
C LEU A 214 1.02 -2.08 -25.65
N ILE A 215 2.20 -1.54 -25.35
CA ILE A 215 3.00 -0.81 -26.35
C ILE A 215 3.44 -1.76 -27.47
N ALA A 216 4.08 -2.87 -27.09
CA ALA A 216 4.57 -3.91 -28.01
C ALA A 216 3.43 -4.60 -28.78
N GLY A 217 2.22 -4.62 -28.21
CA GLY A 217 1.10 -5.38 -28.73
C GLY A 217 1.29 -6.89 -28.56
N LEU A 218 1.88 -7.30 -27.43
CA LEU A 218 2.07 -8.70 -27.02
C LEU A 218 1.07 -9.03 -25.90
N PHE A 219 0.36 -10.14 -26.01
CA PHE A 219 -0.75 -10.55 -25.15
C PHE A 219 -1.76 -9.42 -24.90
N THR A 220 -2.05 -8.62 -25.93
CA THR A 220 -2.77 -7.34 -25.83
C THR A 220 -4.11 -7.49 -25.10
N ARG A 221 -4.85 -8.58 -25.36
CA ARG A 221 -6.16 -8.83 -24.74
C ARG A 221 -6.05 -9.13 -23.26
N PHE A 222 -5.06 -9.94 -22.87
CA PHE A 222 -4.83 -10.28 -21.47
C PHE A 222 -4.34 -9.05 -20.69
N ALA A 223 -3.35 -8.35 -21.24
CA ALA A 223 -2.82 -7.11 -20.65
C ALA A 223 -3.90 -6.02 -20.51
N ALA A 224 -4.75 -5.86 -21.53
CA ALA A 224 -5.87 -4.92 -21.45
C ALA A 224 -6.92 -5.34 -20.42
N PHE A 225 -7.25 -6.63 -20.35
CA PHE A 225 -8.22 -7.13 -19.37
C PHE A 225 -7.70 -7.01 -17.93
N SER A 226 -6.46 -7.41 -17.65
CA SER A 226 -5.86 -7.30 -16.32
C SER A 226 -5.67 -5.83 -15.92
N GLY A 227 -5.25 -4.97 -16.84
CA GLY A 227 -5.18 -3.52 -16.62
C GLY A 227 -6.55 -2.91 -16.34
N GLY A 228 -7.59 -3.36 -17.05
CA GLY A 228 -8.97 -2.97 -16.78
C GLY A 228 -9.46 -3.41 -15.40
N LEU A 229 -9.16 -4.64 -14.97
CA LEU A 229 -9.47 -5.12 -13.63
C LEU A 229 -8.72 -4.36 -12.53
N PHE A 230 -7.46 -4.00 -12.78
CA PHE A 230 -6.67 -3.17 -11.87
C PHE A 230 -7.26 -1.76 -11.73
N LEU A 231 -7.63 -1.09 -12.84
CA LEU A 231 -8.29 0.21 -12.74
C LEU A 231 -9.69 0.11 -12.13
N LEU A 232 -10.40 -1.02 -12.34
CA LEU A 232 -11.67 -1.26 -11.68
C LEU A 232 -11.52 -1.28 -10.16
N SER A 233 -10.47 -1.94 -9.62
CA SER A 233 -10.25 -1.92 -8.17
C SER A 233 -9.97 -0.51 -7.66
N ILE A 234 -9.20 0.29 -8.41
CA ILE A 234 -8.93 1.71 -8.07
C ILE A 234 -10.21 2.55 -8.09
N VAL A 235 -11.01 2.44 -9.15
CA VAL A 235 -12.28 3.17 -9.29
C VAL A 235 -13.26 2.78 -8.18
N LEU A 236 -13.29 1.51 -7.78
CA LEU A 236 -14.12 1.02 -6.68
C LEU A 236 -13.59 1.43 -5.30
N ALA A 237 -12.28 1.63 -5.15
CA ALA A 237 -11.69 2.14 -3.92
C ALA A 237 -12.00 3.62 -3.70
N GLN A 238 -12.06 4.41 -4.77
CA GLN A 238 -12.26 5.87 -4.70
C GLN A 238 -13.34 6.38 -5.67
N PRO A 239 -14.60 5.91 -5.57
CA PRO A 239 -15.69 6.33 -6.45
C PRO A 239 -16.03 7.81 -6.24
N GLU A 240 -16.06 8.59 -7.32
CA GLU A 240 -16.40 10.02 -7.33
C GLU A 240 -17.93 10.28 -7.44
N TRP A 241 -18.74 9.40 -6.87
CA TRP A 241 -20.21 9.53 -7.02
C TRP A 241 -20.76 10.73 -6.24
N PRO A 242 -21.87 11.33 -6.70
CA PRO A 242 -22.39 12.57 -6.11
C PRO A 242 -22.92 12.37 -4.68
N THR A 243 -23.20 11.13 -4.30
CA THR A 243 -23.72 10.73 -2.99
C THR A 243 -22.61 10.36 -1.99
N ILE A 244 -21.34 10.37 -2.40
CA ILE A 244 -20.21 9.93 -1.58
C ILE A 244 -19.39 11.14 -1.15
N TYR A 245 -19.24 11.30 0.16
CA TYR A 245 -18.39 12.33 0.75
C TYR A 245 -16.97 11.79 1.01
N PRO A 246 -15.89 12.55 0.77
CA PRO A 246 -15.85 13.92 0.25
C PRO A 246 -16.13 14.00 -1.27
N PRO A 247 -16.71 15.13 -1.73
CA PRO A 247 -16.86 15.39 -3.15
C PRO A 247 -15.48 15.56 -3.82
N ALA A 248 -15.41 15.33 -5.13
CA ALA A 248 -14.18 15.52 -5.89
C ALA A 248 -13.70 16.99 -5.81
N PRO A 249 -12.37 17.24 -5.75
CA PRO A 249 -11.84 18.60 -5.73
C PRO A 249 -12.28 19.39 -6.97
N ALA A 250 -12.64 20.67 -6.79
CA ALA A 250 -13.12 21.51 -7.89
C ALA A 250 -12.13 21.63 -9.08
N ALA A 251 -10.82 21.45 -8.81
CA ALA A 251 -9.75 21.48 -9.81
C ALA A 251 -9.79 20.29 -10.81
N ALA A 252 -10.41 19.16 -10.45
CA ALA A 252 -10.50 17.99 -11.32
C ALA A 252 -11.67 18.06 -12.32
N GLY A 253 -12.49 19.12 -12.26
CA GLY A 253 -13.78 19.19 -12.94
C GLY A 253 -14.85 18.37 -12.22
N ARG A 254 -16.13 18.74 -12.36
CA ARG A 254 -17.24 18.01 -11.74
C ARG A 254 -17.52 16.70 -12.51
N SER A 255 -16.68 15.71 -12.30
CA SER A 255 -16.84 14.34 -12.81
C SER A 255 -17.91 13.63 -11.99
N LEU A 256 -19.18 13.72 -12.40
CA LEU A 256 -20.30 13.16 -11.62
C LEU A 256 -20.21 11.63 -11.44
N ILE A 257 -19.53 10.93 -12.36
CA ILE A 257 -19.31 9.46 -12.37
C ILE A 257 -18.05 9.12 -13.18
N VAL A 258 -17.78 9.89 -14.23
CA VAL A 258 -16.75 9.61 -15.24
C VAL A 258 -15.48 10.40 -14.93
N ASN A 259 -14.54 9.78 -14.22
CA ASN A 259 -13.18 10.31 -14.02
C ASN A 259 -12.19 9.70 -15.03
N LYS A 260 -10.92 10.12 -14.98
CA LYS A 260 -9.91 9.65 -15.96
C LYS A 260 -9.70 8.15 -15.85
N GLU A 261 -9.68 7.62 -14.63
CA GLU A 261 -9.49 6.21 -14.31
C GLU A 261 -10.63 5.36 -14.87
N PHE A 262 -11.87 5.85 -14.78
CA PHE A 262 -13.04 5.20 -15.36
C PHE A 262 -12.99 5.17 -16.89
N ILE A 263 -12.60 6.28 -17.54
CA ILE A 263 -12.45 6.34 -18.99
C ILE A 263 -11.36 5.36 -19.46
N GLU A 264 -10.22 5.33 -18.77
CA GLU A 264 -9.12 4.42 -19.08
C GLU A 264 -9.50 2.95 -18.86
N MET A 265 -10.23 2.64 -17.79
CA MET A 265 -10.78 1.31 -17.54
C MET A 265 -11.70 0.86 -18.68
N MET A 266 -12.67 1.69 -19.07
CA MET A 266 -13.58 1.39 -20.19
C MET A 266 -12.82 1.23 -21.51
N ALA A 267 -11.81 2.07 -21.72
CA ALA A 267 -10.91 2.01 -22.86
C ALA A 267 -10.14 0.67 -22.92
N LEU A 268 -9.63 0.20 -21.78
CA LEU A 268 -8.95 -1.10 -21.68
C LEU A 268 -9.91 -2.28 -21.90
N PHE A 269 -11.12 -2.24 -21.35
CA PHE A 269 -12.10 -3.30 -21.62
C PHE A 269 -12.55 -3.32 -23.07
N ALA A 270 -12.75 -2.16 -23.71
CA ALA A 270 -13.02 -2.08 -25.14
C ALA A 270 -11.85 -2.64 -25.98
N LEU A 271 -10.61 -2.36 -25.57
CA LEU A 271 -9.41 -2.92 -26.20
C LEU A 271 -9.29 -4.44 -26.01
N ALA A 272 -9.68 -4.96 -24.85
CA ALA A 272 -9.70 -6.40 -24.56
C ALA A 272 -10.76 -7.15 -25.40
N ALA A 273 -11.89 -6.48 -25.67
CA ALA A 273 -12.99 -6.99 -26.49
C ALA A 273 -12.70 -6.93 -28.00
N THR A 274 -11.72 -6.12 -28.44
CA THR A 274 -11.39 -5.94 -29.85
C THR A 274 -10.09 -6.66 -30.24
N PRO A 275 -9.97 -7.19 -31.48
CA PRO A 275 -8.78 -7.90 -31.92
C PRO A 275 -7.63 -6.96 -32.35
N VAL A 276 -7.45 -5.83 -31.66
CA VAL A 276 -6.48 -4.78 -32.04
C VAL A 276 -5.04 -5.28 -31.99
N GLY A 277 -4.71 -6.26 -31.13
CA GLY A 277 -3.38 -6.89 -31.11
C GLY A 277 -2.97 -7.52 -32.45
N ARG A 278 -3.94 -7.96 -33.26
CA ARG A 278 -3.68 -8.59 -34.57
C ARG A 278 -3.37 -7.59 -35.68
N TRP A 279 -3.62 -6.30 -35.45
CA TRP A 279 -3.42 -5.21 -36.40
C TRP A 279 -2.33 -4.28 -35.85
N GLY A 280 -1.07 -4.53 -36.24
CA GLY A 280 0.08 -3.71 -35.81
C GLY A 280 0.61 -4.01 -34.40
N GLY A 281 0.57 -5.27 -33.96
CA GLY A 281 1.17 -5.75 -32.71
C GLY A 281 1.91 -7.08 -32.89
N LEU A 282 2.80 -7.40 -31.95
CA LEU A 282 3.55 -8.67 -31.93
C LEU A 282 2.65 -9.91 -31.83
N ASP A 283 1.42 -9.76 -31.32
CA ASP A 283 0.38 -10.81 -31.30
C ASP A 283 0.08 -11.39 -32.69
N PHE A 284 0.28 -10.61 -33.76
CA PHE A 284 0.17 -11.12 -35.13
C PHE A 284 1.18 -12.25 -35.40
N PHE A 285 2.45 -12.04 -35.04
CA PHE A 285 3.50 -13.02 -35.24
C PHE A 285 3.30 -14.26 -34.37
N VAL A 286 2.92 -14.07 -33.10
CA VAL A 286 2.62 -15.18 -32.18
C VAL A 286 1.49 -16.05 -32.73
N HIS A 287 0.40 -15.44 -33.23
CA HIS A 287 -0.69 -16.18 -33.84
C HIS A 287 -0.26 -16.91 -35.12
N HIS A 288 0.58 -16.30 -35.96
CA HIS A 288 1.03 -16.92 -37.20
C HIS A 288 1.98 -18.10 -36.94
N VAL A 289 2.89 -17.96 -35.97
CA VAL A 289 3.81 -19.03 -35.54
C VAL A 289 3.03 -20.17 -34.87
N LEU A 290 2.12 -19.89 -33.93
CA LEU A 290 1.28 -20.91 -33.31
C LEU A 290 0.34 -21.60 -34.31
N ALA A 291 -0.27 -20.86 -35.23
CA ALA A 291 -1.10 -21.44 -36.28
C ALA A 291 -0.29 -22.34 -37.23
N SER A 292 0.97 -21.98 -37.53
CA SER A 292 1.85 -22.82 -38.34
C SER A 292 2.28 -24.12 -37.65
N LEU A 293 2.38 -24.10 -36.32
CA LEU A 293 2.73 -25.26 -35.49
C LEU A 293 1.55 -26.22 -35.28
N PHE A 294 0.33 -25.70 -35.15
CA PHE A 294 -0.88 -26.50 -34.90
C PHE A 294 -1.72 -26.79 -36.16
N GLY A 295 -1.53 -26.06 -37.26
CA GLY A 295 -2.31 -26.20 -38.50
C GLY A 295 -1.84 -27.26 -39.50
N LYS A 296 -0.79 -28.04 -39.18
CA LYS A 296 -0.18 -29.03 -40.11
C LYS A 296 -0.74 -30.46 -40.00
N ARG A 297 -1.93 -30.65 -39.42
CA ARG A 297 -2.62 -31.96 -39.34
C ARG A 297 -4.04 -31.86 -39.91
N GLY A 298 -4.17 -31.96 -41.22
CA GLY A 298 -5.50 -32.07 -41.84
C GLY A 298 -5.57 -31.71 -43.30
N ASN A 299 -4.73 -32.32 -44.16
CA ASN A 299 -5.03 -32.43 -45.59
C ASN A 299 -4.65 -33.86 -46.02
N HIS A 300 -5.61 -34.79 -45.87
CA HIS A 300 -5.67 -35.99 -46.70
C HIS A 300 -6.95 -35.85 -47.52
N GLU A 301 -6.82 -35.28 -48.72
CA GLU A 301 -7.77 -35.55 -49.79
C GLU A 301 -7.53 -36.99 -50.28
N PRO A 302 -8.55 -37.85 -50.38
CA PRO A 302 -8.42 -39.08 -51.12
C PRO A 302 -8.44 -38.76 -52.62
N VAL A 303 -7.36 -39.12 -53.29
CA VAL A 303 -7.28 -39.21 -54.75
C VAL A 303 -8.22 -40.32 -55.21
N THR A 304 -9.25 -39.96 -55.97
CA THR A 304 -9.89 -40.84 -56.96
C THR A 304 -10.34 -40.00 -58.14
#